data_AF-A0A518LJ86-F1
#
_entry.id   AF-A0A518LJ86-F1
#
_cell.length_a   1.000
_cell.length_b   1.000
_cell.length_c   1.000
_cell.angle_alpha   90.00
_cell.angle_beta   90.00
_cell.angle_gamma   90.00
#
_symmetry.space_group_name_H-M   'P 1'
#
loop_
_entity.id
_entity.type
_entity.pdbx_description
1 polymer ?
#
loop_
_entity_poly.entity_id
_entity_poly.type
_entity_poly.pdbx_seq_one_letter_code
_entity_poly.pdbx_strand_id
1 'polypeptide(L)'
;MATTTQPTQMTGATNGAVIDLVYRLGDDCLIIGHRNSEWTGLGPILEEDIAFSSMAQDQMGHAQALYSLLHTLGEPEPDHLAFLREAKDFRCCRFVALEPFGEAGSGASEDLRNNPDRDKLLTQGDWSLSLIRQFLFAEAWAIRLAALSESSFEPLAEMARKFRGEVKYHTMHGRIWIERLGRADADARQRVQAAIHLLWPAALGMFEPTTHDAGLARAGVCPSEAEACRKWQTDVTGLLAEAGFTWPRDAKPVVGGRAGNHGPELARLLASMQKVYRLAPGATW
;
A
#
# COMPACT_ATOMS: atom_id res chain seq x y z
N MET A 1 -41.88 -0.34 5.11
CA MET A 1 -41.41 0.70 4.16
C MET A 1 -39.92 0.80 4.35
N ALA A 2 -39.12 0.32 3.39
CA ALA A 2 -37.67 0.49 3.44
C ALA A 2 -37.38 1.94 3.09
N THR A 3 -36.79 2.68 4.03
CA THR A 3 -36.30 4.03 3.81
C THR A 3 -35.11 3.92 2.87
N THR A 4 -35.31 4.21 1.59
CA THR A 4 -34.23 4.41 0.64
C THR A 4 -33.49 5.67 1.05
N THR A 5 -32.39 5.52 1.80
CA THR A 5 -31.50 6.62 2.12
C THR A 5 -30.96 7.16 0.79
N GLN A 6 -31.39 8.36 0.39
CA GLN A 6 -30.75 9.03 -0.74
C GLN A 6 -29.27 9.23 -0.40
N PRO A 7 -28.34 9.02 -1.35
CA PRO A 7 -26.94 9.30 -1.11
C PRO A 7 -26.80 10.75 -0.68
N THR A 8 -26.20 10.95 0.49
CA THR A 8 -26.04 12.28 1.08
C THR A 8 -25.21 13.10 0.10
N GLN A 9 -25.82 14.14 -0.50
CA GLN A 9 -25.10 15.05 -1.38
C GLN A 9 -24.03 15.75 -0.55
N MET A 10 -22.77 15.38 -0.77
CA MET A 10 -21.65 15.99 -0.08
C MET A 10 -21.42 17.42 -0.60
N THR A 11 -20.92 18.28 0.28
CA THR A 11 -20.54 19.65 -0.11
C THR A 11 -19.35 19.64 -1.08
N GLY A 12 -19.19 20.67 -1.91
CA GLY A 12 -18.09 20.75 -2.88
C GLY A 12 -16.69 20.62 -2.27
N ALA A 13 -16.48 21.14 -1.05
CA ALA A 13 -15.23 20.98 -0.31
C ALA A 13 -15.00 19.53 0.17
N THR A 14 -16.08 18.84 0.55
CA THR A 14 -16.02 17.43 0.94
C THR A 14 -15.78 16.52 -0.27
N ASN A 15 -16.32 16.87 -1.45
CA ASN A 15 -16.06 16.12 -2.69
C ASN A 15 -14.57 16.12 -3.05
N GLY A 16 -13.90 17.28 -3.02
CA GLY A 16 -12.46 17.34 -3.27
C GLY A 16 -11.63 16.51 -2.28
N ALA A 17 -12.04 16.51 -1.00
CA ALA A 17 -11.38 15.70 0.03
C ALA A 17 -11.55 14.19 -0.19
N VAL A 18 -12.74 13.74 -0.63
CA VAL A 18 -12.97 12.33 -0.96
C VAL A 18 -12.24 11.92 -2.24
N ILE A 19 -12.22 12.77 -3.26
CA ILE A 19 -11.45 12.52 -4.49
C ILE A 19 -9.97 12.32 -4.14
N ASP A 20 -9.37 13.21 -3.34
CA ASP A 20 -7.99 13.05 -2.87
C ASP A 20 -7.77 11.73 -2.12
N LEU A 21 -8.68 11.38 -1.20
CA LEU A 21 -8.61 10.11 -0.48
C LEU A 21 -8.63 8.92 -1.44
N VAL A 22 -9.58 8.88 -2.39
CA VAL A 22 -9.71 7.75 -3.32
C VAL A 22 -8.51 7.65 -4.25
N TYR A 23 -7.90 8.76 -4.68
CA TYR A 23 -6.61 8.75 -5.38
C TYR A 23 -5.52 8.08 -4.54
N ARG A 24 -5.36 8.47 -3.27
CA ARG A 24 -4.35 7.89 -2.38
C ARG A 24 -4.53 6.38 -2.22
N LEU A 25 -5.77 5.93 -2.03
CA LEU A 25 -6.08 4.51 -1.87
C LEU A 25 -5.85 3.73 -3.16
N GLY A 26 -6.35 4.23 -4.29
CA GLY A 26 -6.21 3.57 -5.60
C GLY A 26 -4.74 3.45 -6.01
N ASP A 27 -3.96 4.51 -5.80
CA ASP A 27 -2.54 4.54 -6.12
C ASP A 27 -1.72 3.60 -5.23
N ASP A 28 -2.04 3.53 -3.92
CA ASP A 28 -1.40 2.56 -3.03
C ASP A 28 -1.63 1.12 -3.50
N CYS A 29 -2.89 0.77 -3.80
CA CYS A 29 -3.29 -0.57 -4.26
C CYS A 29 -2.66 -0.93 -5.61
N LEU A 30 -2.63 0.00 -6.58
CA LEU A 30 -2.04 -0.25 -7.89
C LEU A 30 -0.55 -0.57 -7.76
N ILE A 31 0.18 0.26 -7.01
CA ILE A 31 1.64 0.16 -6.92
C ILE A 31 2.06 -1.07 -6.12
N ILE A 32 1.42 -1.37 -4.97
CA ILE A 32 1.74 -2.59 -4.22
C ILE A 32 1.33 -3.84 -5.00
N GLY A 33 0.20 -3.81 -5.72
CA GLY A 33 -0.23 -4.89 -6.59
C GLY A 33 0.80 -5.20 -7.66
N HIS A 34 1.34 -4.17 -8.32
CA HIS A 34 2.39 -4.35 -9.31
C HIS A 34 3.69 -4.86 -8.69
N ARG A 35 4.11 -4.35 -7.52
CA ARG A 35 5.30 -4.86 -6.82
C ARG A 35 5.16 -6.32 -6.39
N ASN A 36 3.96 -6.76 -6.05
CA ASN A 36 3.72 -8.16 -5.72
C ASN A 36 3.70 -9.05 -6.98
N SER A 37 3.24 -8.54 -8.13
CA SER A 37 3.24 -9.31 -9.38
C SER A 37 4.66 -9.58 -9.92
N GLU A 38 5.66 -8.78 -9.51
CA GLU A 38 7.06 -9.04 -9.84
C GLU A 38 7.56 -10.39 -9.29
N TRP A 39 6.86 -10.97 -8.31
CA TRP A 39 7.20 -12.28 -7.72
C TRP A 39 6.54 -13.47 -8.41
N THR A 40 5.69 -13.26 -9.42
CA THR A 40 5.04 -14.38 -10.12
C THR A 40 6.07 -15.27 -10.81
N GLY A 41 6.25 -16.49 -10.29
CA GLY A 41 7.21 -17.48 -10.78
C GLY A 41 8.62 -17.34 -10.18
N LEU A 42 8.78 -16.49 -9.16
CA LEU A 42 10.04 -16.24 -8.45
C LEU A 42 9.94 -16.46 -6.93
N GLY A 43 8.76 -16.83 -6.43
CA GLY A 43 8.51 -17.14 -5.03
C GLY A 43 9.41 -18.27 -4.51
N PRO A 44 9.71 -18.28 -3.21
CA PRO A 44 10.63 -19.27 -2.63
C PRO A 44 10.06 -20.71 -2.68
N ILE A 45 8.74 -20.83 -2.75
CA ILE A 45 7.98 -22.07 -2.93
C ILE A 45 6.73 -21.78 -3.76
N LEU A 46 6.12 -22.81 -4.35
CA LEU A 46 4.95 -22.69 -5.22
C LEU A 46 3.75 -22.03 -4.51
N GLU A 47 3.56 -22.31 -3.24
CA GLU A 47 2.49 -21.71 -2.43
C GLU A 47 2.66 -20.19 -2.32
N GLU A 48 3.89 -19.71 -2.24
CA GLU A 48 4.18 -18.28 -2.16
C GLU A 48 4.07 -17.58 -3.52
N ASP A 49 4.41 -18.26 -4.61
CA ASP A 49 4.10 -17.78 -5.97
C ASP A 49 2.60 -17.54 -6.14
N ILE A 50 1.79 -18.52 -5.72
CA ILE A 50 0.33 -18.45 -5.80
C ILE A 50 -0.20 -17.34 -4.88
N ALA A 51 0.30 -17.26 -3.64
CA ALA A 51 -0.13 -16.26 -2.67
C ALA A 51 0.16 -14.83 -3.16
N PHE A 52 1.39 -14.55 -3.60
CA PHE A 52 1.76 -13.21 -4.12
C PHE A 52 1.00 -12.85 -5.38
N SER A 53 0.80 -13.81 -6.30
CA SER A 53 0.02 -13.58 -7.51
C SER A 53 -1.46 -13.29 -7.19
N SER A 54 -2.05 -14.02 -6.23
CA SER A 54 -3.42 -13.77 -5.77
C SER A 54 -3.56 -12.41 -5.09
N MET A 55 -2.63 -12.05 -4.21
CA MET A 55 -2.64 -10.74 -3.54
C MET A 55 -2.44 -9.60 -4.56
N ALA A 56 -1.59 -9.78 -5.56
CA ALA A 56 -1.41 -8.83 -6.64
C ALA A 56 -2.71 -8.61 -7.42
N GLN A 57 -3.39 -9.69 -7.81
CA GLN A 57 -4.67 -9.64 -8.51
C GLN A 57 -5.72 -8.87 -7.70
N ASP A 58 -5.88 -9.18 -6.41
CA ASP A 58 -6.85 -8.50 -5.54
C ASP A 58 -6.55 -6.99 -5.45
N GLN A 59 -5.29 -6.62 -5.23
CA GLN A 59 -4.87 -5.22 -5.11
C GLN A 59 -5.07 -4.44 -6.43
N MET A 60 -4.79 -5.06 -7.57
CA MET A 60 -5.11 -4.46 -8.88
C MET A 60 -6.62 -4.32 -9.07
N GLY A 61 -7.42 -5.29 -8.63
CA GLY A 61 -8.88 -5.19 -8.60
C GLY A 61 -9.40 -4.08 -7.70
N HIS A 62 -8.76 -3.86 -6.55
CA HIS A 62 -9.09 -2.74 -5.65
C HIS A 62 -8.79 -1.40 -6.32
N ALA A 63 -7.63 -1.26 -6.95
CA ALA A 63 -7.24 -0.06 -7.68
C ALA A 63 -8.23 0.24 -8.83
N GLN A 64 -8.60 -0.77 -9.63
CA GLN A 64 -9.56 -0.62 -10.71
C GLN A 64 -10.92 -0.10 -10.21
N ALA A 65 -11.42 -0.66 -9.10
CA ALA A 65 -12.69 -0.25 -8.54
C ALA A 65 -12.62 1.16 -7.94
N LEU A 66 -11.52 1.53 -7.27
CA LEU A 66 -11.29 2.88 -6.74
C LEU A 66 -11.17 3.92 -7.86
N TYR A 67 -10.46 3.61 -8.94
CA TYR A 67 -10.39 4.49 -10.12
C TYR A 67 -11.72 4.59 -10.86
N SER A 68 -12.51 3.51 -10.90
CA SER A 68 -13.88 3.57 -11.42
C SER A 68 -14.75 4.51 -10.58
N LEU A 69 -14.61 4.49 -9.26
CA LEU A 69 -15.28 5.44 -8.37
C LEU A 69 -14.84 6.89 -8.64
N LEU A 70 -13.54 7.15 -8.80
CA LEU A 70 -13.05 8.48 -9.21
C LEU A 70 -13.69 8.95 -10.50
N HIS A 71 -13.81 8.07 -11.50
CA HIS A 71 -14.46 8.40 -12.76
C HIS A 71 -15.92 8.82 -12.55
N THR A 72 -16.69 8.11 -11.71
CA THR A 72 -18.07 8.53 -11.36
C THR A 72 -18.14 9.88 -10.63
N LEU A 73 -17.03 10.33 -10.03
CA LEU A 73 -16.88 11.62 -9.37
C LEU A 73 -16.40 12.73 -10.32
N GLY A 74 -16.21 12.43 -11.61
CA GLY A 74 -15.84 13.38 -12.65
C GLY A 74 -14.36 13.38 -13.03
N GLU A 75 -13.57 12.45 -12.49
CA GLU A 75 -12.17 12.27 -12.89
C GLU A 75 -12.05 11.49 -14.22
N PRO A 76 -10.88 11.52 -14.88
CA PRO A 76 -10.62 10.72 -16.09
C PRO A 76 -10.91 9.22 -15.93
N GLU A 77 -11.06 8.53 -17.07
CA GLU A 77 -11.24 7.08 -17.13
C GLU A 77 -10.15 6.31 -16.37
N PRO A 78 -10.47 5.13 -15.79
CA PRO A 78 -9.52 4.37 -14.96
C PRO A 78 -8.15 4.11 -15.61
N ASP A 79 -8.11 3.76 -16.89
CA ASP A 79 -6.85 3.52 -17.60
C ASP A 79 -6.01 4.80 -17.77
N HIS A 80 -6.66 5.95 -17.93
CA HIS A 80 -5.95 7.23 -17.94
C HIS A 80 -5.28 7.44 -16.58
N LEU A 81 -6.03 7.22 -15.49
CA LEU A 81 -5.52 7.38 -14.13
C LEU A 81 -4.36 6.41 -13.84
N ALA A 82 -4.42 5.18 -14.32
CA ALA A 82 -3.36 4.19 -14.10
C ALA A 82 -2.12 4.41 -14.99
N PHE A 83 -2.32 4.70 -16.28
CA PHE A 83 -1.25 4.55 -17.28
C PHE A 83 -0.75 5.85 -17.92
N LEU A 84 -1.51 6.95 -17.80
CA LEU A 84 -1.18 8.23 -18.45
C LEU A 84 -0.72 9.33 -17.49
N ARG A 85 -0.80 9.11 -16.18
CA ARG A 85 -0.23 10.02 -15.17
C ARG A 85 1.29 9.89 -15.06
N GLU A 86 1.96 11.02 -14.84
CA GLU A 86 3.38 11.08 -14.50
C GLU A 86 3.58 10.85 -12.98
N ALA A 87 4.80 10.49 -12.56
CA ALA A 87 5.08 10.16 -11.15
C ALA A 87 4.62 11.24 -10.15
N LYS A 88 4.76 12.53 -10.49
CA LYS A 88 4.33 13.65 -9.64
C LYS A 88 2.80 13.75 -9.43
N ASP A 89 2.03 13.12 -10.31
CA ASP A 89 0.57 13.13 -10.30
C ASP A 89 0.00 11.93 -9.54
N PHE A 90 0.85 10.95 -9.18
CA PHE A 90 0.51 9.88 -8.26
C PHE A 90 0.49 10.38 -6.80
N ARG A 91 -0.30 9.68 -5.97
CA ARG A 91 -0.58 9.98 -4.56
C ARG A 91 -0.34 8.77 -3.64
N CYS A 92 0.30 7.72 -4.16
CA CYS A 92 0.74 6.58 -3.34
C CYS A 92 1.76 7.03 -2.27
N CYS A 93 1.85 6.29 -1.18
CA CYS A 93 2.95 6.48 -0.24
C CYS A 93 4.26 5.94 -0.81
N ARG A 94 5.40 6.48 -0.38
CA ARG A 94 6.72 6.03 -0.85
C ARG A 94 7.00 4.56 -0.52
N PHE A 95 6.36 4.05 0.53
CA PHE A 95 6.49 2.67 1.00
C PHE A 95 6.12 1.61 -0.04
N VAL A 96 4.98 1.77 -0.73
CA VAL A 96 4.51 0.76 -1.69
C VAL A 96 5.39 0.70 -2.94
N ALA A 97 6.10 1.79 -3.26
CA ALA A 97 6.97 1.88 -4.44
C ALA A 97 8.38 1.32 -4.22
N LEU A 98 8.77 1.01 -2.97
CA LEU A 98 10.10 0.49 -2.66
C LEU A 98 10.42 -0.74 -3.50
N GLU A 99 11.62 -0.80 -4.07
CA GLU A 99 12.04 -1.89 -4.94
C GLU A 99 12.27 -3.17 -4.12
N PRO A 100 11.70 -4.32 -4.54
CA PRO A 100 12.04 -5.61 -3.95
C PRO A 100 13.39 -6.13 -4.42
N PHE A 101 13.88 -5.64 -5.57
CA PHE A 101 15.15 -6.00 -6.21
C PHE A 101 15.94 -4.72 -6.49
N GLY A 102 17.19 -4.61 -6.03
CA GLY A 102 18.03 -3.45 -6.34
C GLY A 102 19.50 -3.80 -6.38
N GLU A 103 20.19 -3.47 -7.48
CA GLU A 103 21.66 -3.49 -7.48
C GLU A 103 22.19 -2.62 -6.31
N ALA A 104 23.26 -3.05 -5.65
CA ALA A 104 23.94 -2.22 -4.66
C ALA A 104 24.30 -0.89 -5.34
N GLY A 105 23.65 0.20 -4.91
CA GLY A 105 23.85 1.53 -5.49
C GLY A 105 22.81 2.01 -6.50
N SER A 106 21.73 1.27 -6.83
CA SER A 106 20.67 1.72 -7.76
C SER A 106 19.72 2.80 -7.20
N GLY A 107 20.02 3.33 -6.01
CA GLY A 107 19.33 4.48 -5.45
C GLY A 107 18.03 4.14 -4.74
N ALA A 108 18.03 3.09 -3.89
CA ALA A 108 17.19 3.10 -2.71
C ALA A 108 17.38 4.46 -2.03
N SER A 109 16.27 5.14 -1.73
CA SER A 109 16.22 6.52 -1.28
C SER A 109 17.38 6.91 -0.35
N GLU A 110 17.78 8.18 -0.42
CA GLU A 110 18.73 8.81 0.50
C GLU A 110 18.40 8.50 1.99
N ASP A 111 17.13 8.23 2.28
CA ASP A 111 16.55 7.88 3.58
C ASP A 111 16.90 6.45 4.06
N LEU A 112 17.24 5.51 3.17
CA LEU A 112 17.60 4.11 3.50
C LEU A 112 19.13 3.85 3.47
N ARG A 113 19.94 4.86 3.10
CA ARG A 113 21.40 4.70 2.91
C ARG A 113 22.14 4.27 4.17
N ASN A 114 21.63 4.58 5.35
CA ASN A 114 22.30 4.36 6.63
C ASN A 114 22.02 2.97 7.26
N ASN A 115 21.25 2.10 6.59
CA ASN A 115 21.01 0.74 7.11
C ASN A 115 22.21 -0.18 6.75
N PRO A 116 22.91 -0.77 7.75
CA PRO A 116 24.07 -1.62 7.51
C PRO A 116 23.74 -2.92 6.74
N ASP A 117 22.49 -3.37 6.74
CA ASP A 117 22.04 -4.58 6.05
C ASP A 117 21.45 -4.32 4.65
N ARG A 118 21.44 -3.05 4.19
CA ARG A 118 20.83 -2.61 2.92
C ARG A 118 21.31 -3.43 1.72
N ASP A 119 22.62 -3.50 1.54
CA ASP A 119 23.19 -4.10 0.32
C ASP A 119 22.92 -5.60 0.26
N LYS A 120 22.87 -6.30 1.41
CA LYS A 120 22.56 -7.75 1.49
C LYS A 120 21.11 -8.04 1.06
N LEU A 121 20.16 -7.20 1.47
CA LEU A 121 18.74 -7.40 1.18
C LEU A 121 18.36 -6.98 -0.25
N LEU A 122 18.94 -5.89 -0.76
CA LEU A 122 18.57 -5.34 -2.07
C LEU A 122 19.26 -6.08 -3.23
N THR A 123 20.55 -6.42 -3.13
CA THR A 123 21.33 -7.00 -4.24
C THR A 123 20.86 -8.36 -4.73
N GLN A 124 20.19 -9.13 -3.87
CA GLN A 124 19.77 -10.50 -4.19
C GLN A 124 18.26 -10.65 -4.34
N GLY A 125 17.47 -9.60 -4.09
CA GLY A 125 16.02 -9.72 -4.05
C GLY A 125 15.55 -10.62 -2.92
N ASP A 126 15.84 -10.26 -1.67
CA ASP A 126 15.42 -11.09 -0.55
C ASP A 126 13.89 -11.06 -0.40
N TRP A 127 13.26 -12.22 -0.56
CA TRP A 127 11.82 -12.40 -0.42
C TRP A 127 11.28 -11.87 0.93
N SER A 128 12.10 -11.88 1.99
CA SER A 128 11.76 -11.32 3.30
C SER A 128 11.36 -9.84 3.21
N LEU A 129 11.96 -9.07 2.30
CA LEU A 129 11.67 -7.66 2.13
C LEU A 129 10.26 -7.45 1.55
N SER A 130 9.90 -8.25 0.54
CA SER A 130 8.57 -8.24 -0.07
C SER A 130 7.51 -8.78 0.89
N LEU A 131 7.80 -9.86 1.62
CA LEU A 131 6.93 -10.44 2.64
C LEU A 131 6.61 -9.40 3.72
N ILE A 132 7.62 -8.74 4.28
CA ILE A 132 7.42 -7.75 5.34
C ILE A 132 6.72 -6.50 4.81
N ARG A 133 7.03 -6.05 3.58
CA ARG A 133 6.29 -4.95 2.95
C ARG A 133 4.81 -5.28 2.83
N GLN A 134 4.49 -6.48 2.34
CA GLN A 134 3.11 -6.94 2.17
C GLN A 134 2.39 -7.11 3.51
N PHE A 135 3.04 -7.68 4.53
CA PHE A 135 2.49 -7.81 5.88
C PHE A 135 2.12 -6.44 6.47
N LEU A 136 3.07 -5.50 6.48
CA LEU A 136 2.86 -4.16 7.03
C LEU A 136 1.74 -3.41 6.29
N PHE A 137 1.71 -3.51 4.95
CA PHE A 137 0.65 -2.94 4.12
C PHE A 137 -0.71 -3.58 4.42
N ALA A 138 -0.81 -4.91 4.45
CA ALA A 138 -2.05 -5.62 4.66
C ALA A 138 -2.70 -5.28 6.01
N GLU A 139 -1.91 -5.17 7.08
CA GLU A 139 -2.40 -4.74 8.39
C GLU A 139 -2.93 -3.29 8.36
N ALA A 140 -2.24 -2.37 7.67
CA ALA A 140 -2.70 -0.99 7.51
C ALA A 140 -3.98 -0.92 6.67
N TRP A 141 -4.04 -1.70 5.59
CA TRP A 141 -5.17 -1.75 4.69
C TRP A 141 -6.39 -2.35 5.38
N ALA A 142 -6.24 -3.41 6.17
CA ALA A 142 -7.31 -3.98 6.97
C ALA A 142 -7.92 -2.97 7.96
N ILE A 143 -7.09 -2.16 8.62
CA ILE A 143 -7.55 -1.09 9.52
C ILE A 143 -8.32 -0.02 8.74
N ARG A 144 -7.79 0.43 7.60
CA ARG A 144 -8.46 1.41 6.74
C ARG A 144 -9.80 0.89 6.25
N LEU A 145 -9.85 -0.33 5.74
CA LEU A 145 -11.08 -0.94 5.25
C LEU A 145 -12.12 -1.15 6.34
N ALA A 146 -11.71 -1.50 7.55
CA ALA A 146 -12.63 -1.60 8.69
C ALA A 146 -13.24 -0.24 9.06
N ALA A 147 -12.47 0.84 8.95
CA ALA A 147 -13.00 2.18 9.18
C ALA A 147 -13.88 2.67 8.02
N LEU A 148 -13.44 2.44 6.79
CA LEU A 148 -14.16 2.83 5.58
C LEU A 148 -15.48 2.06 5.41
N SER A 149 -15.62 0.84 5.93
CA SER A 149 -16.90 0.12 5.88
C SER A 149 -18.04 0.83 6.62
N GLU A 150 -17.69 1.76 7.51
CA GLU A 150 -18.60 2.61 8.29
C GLU A 150 -18.60 4.07 7.77
N SER A 151 -18.01 4.33 6.60
CA SER A 151 -17.93 5.66 5.98
C SER A 151 -19.33 6.23 5.73
N SER A 152 -19.49 7.52 6.01
CA SER A 152 -20.70 8.28 5.62
C SER A 152 -20.84 8.45 4.10
N PHE A 153 -19.75 8.25 3.35
CA PHE A 153 -19.77 8.21 1.89
C PHE A 153 -20.00 6.76 1.43
N GLU A 154 -21.26 6.45 1.09
CA GLU A 154 -21.75 5.09 0.85
C GLU A 154 -20.99 4.31 -0.25
N PRO A 155 -20.64 4.90 -1.41
CA PRO A 155 -19.92 4.15 -2.45
C PRO A 155 -18.59 3.57 -1.96
N LEU A 156 -17.88 4.31 -1.09
CA LEU A 156 -16.63 3.84 -0.50
C LEU A 156 -16.87 2.81 0.60
N ALA A 157 -17.97 2.94 1.34
CA ALA A 157 -18.36 1.97 2.37
C ALA A 157 -18.71 0.60 1.80
N GLU A 158 -19.50 0.56 0.72
CA GLU A 158 -19.84 -0.67 0.00
C GLU A 158 -18.60 -1.37 -0.54
N MET A 159 -17.72 -0.61 -1.17
CA MET A 159 -16.46 -1.11 -1.71
C MET A 159 -15.56 -1.67 -0.60
N ALA A 160 -15.43 -0.96 0.51
CA ALA A 160 -14.64 -1.40 1.65
C ALA A 160 -15.16 -2.72 2.23
N ARG A 161 -16.49 -2.87 2.38
CA ARG A 161 -17.10 -4.13 2.84
C ARG A 161 -16.76 -5.32 1.93
N LYS A 162 -16.71 -5.12 0.62
CA LYS A 162 -16.28 -6.15 -0.33
C LYS A 162 -14.81 -6.50 -0.14
N PHE A 163 -13.93 -5.50 -0.17
CA PHE A 163 -12.47 -5.71 -0.09
C PHE A 163 -12.04 -6.39 1.22
N ARG A 164 -12.75 -6.16 2.32
CA ARG A 164 -12.44 -6.81 3.62
C ARG A 164 -12.46 -8.34 3.54
N GLY A 165 -13.31 -8.93 2.69
CA GLY A 165 -13.34 -10.38 2.49
C GLY A 165 -12.02 -10.92 1.96
N GLU A 166 -11.43 -10.23 0.99
CA GLU A 166 -10.17 -10.58 0.32
C GLU A 166 -8.97 -10.28 1.23
N VAL A 167 -8.93 -9.10 1.86
CA VAL A 167 -7.80 -8.65 2.71
C VAL A 167 -7.67 -9.46 4.00
N LYS A 168 -8.73 -10.17 4.43
CA LYS A 168 -8.63 -11.16 5.51
C LYS A 168 -7.61 -12.24 5.19
N TYR A 169 -7.51 -12.68 3.93
CA TYR A 169 -6.49 -13.65 3.52
C TYR A 169 -5.09 -13.03 3.56
N HIS A 170 -4.94 -11.77 3.16
CA HIS A 170 -3.63 -11.09 3.11
C HIS A 170 -3.03 -10.93 4.51
N THR A 171 -3.85 -10.52 5.50
CA THR A 171 -3.40 -10.41 6.89
C THR A 171 -3.13 -11.78 7.51
N MET A 172 -3.96 -12.78 7.23
CA MET A 172 -3.72 -14.17 7.67
C MET A 172 -2.37 -14.70 7.16
N HIS A 173 -2.12 -14.54 5.86
CA HIS A 173 -0.86 -14.95 5.22
C HIS A 173 0.36 -14.32 5.91
N GLY A 174 0.36 -12.99 6.05
CA GLY A 174 1.46 -12.28 6.69
C GLY A 174 1.68 -12.72 8.15
N ARG A 175 0.61 -12.87 8.94
CA ARG A 175 0.69 -13.30 10.34
C ARG A 175 1.26 -14.71 10.50
N ILE A 176 0.84 -15.66 9.65
CA ILE A 176 1.37 -17.02 9.64
C ILE A 176 2.87 -17.00 9.38
N TRP A 177 3.33 -16.20 8.41
CA TRP A 177 4.75 -16.11 8.10
C TRP A 177 5.57 -15.41 9.17
N ILE A 178 5.05 -14.34 9.79
CA ILE A 178 5.70 -13.70 10.93
C ILE A 178 5.91 -14.70 12.08
N GLU A 179 4.87 -15.46 12.45
CA GLU A 179 4.99 -16.48 13.49
C GLU A 179 6.00 -17.57 13.10
N ARG A 180 5.88 -18.11 11.88
CA ARG A 180 6.75 -19.19 11.40
C ARG A 180 8.21 -18.77 11.36
N LEU A 181 8.50 -17.58 10.83
CA LEU A 181 9.86 -17.07 10.71
C LEU A 181 10.44 -16.62 12.05
N GLY A 182 9.60 -16.22 13.01
CA GLY A 182 10.04 -15.99 14.39
C GLY A 182 10.63 -17.23 15.06
N ARG A 183 10.20 -18.43 14.63
CA ARG A 183 10.68 -19.74 15.11
C ARG A 183 11.72 -20.40 14.19
N ALA A 184 12.10 -19.73 13.09
CA ALA A 184 13.08 -20.27 12.13
C ALA A 184 14.52 -20.20 12.68
N ASP A 185 15.46 -20.69 11.88
CA ASP A 185 16.89 -20.57 12.17
C ASP A 185 17.38 -19.10 12.19
N ALA A 186 18.62 -18.92 12.64
CA ALA A 186 19.21 -17.61 12.84
C ALA A 186 19.32 -16.76 11.56
N ASP A 187 19.61 -17.36 10.40
CA ASP A 187 19.77 -16.59 9.16
C ASP A 187 18.41 -16.09 8.66
N ALA A 188 17.40 -16.97 8.63
CA ALA A 188 16.04 -16.59 8.27
C ALA A 188 15.48 -15.48 9.19
N ARG A 189 15.70 -15.63 10.49
CA ARG A 189 15.30 -14.61 11.48
C ARG A 189 16.02 -13.28 11.27
N GLN A 190 17.32 -13.31 10.97
CA GLN A 190 18.10 -12.09 10.74
C GLN A 190 17.60 -11.33 9.51
N ARG A 191 17.26 -12.03 8.42
CA ARG A 191 16.72 -11.41 7.19
C ARG A 191 15.39 -10.70 7.45
N VAL A 192 14.47 -11.36 8.15
CA VAL A 192 13.19 -10.76 8.54
C VAL A 192 13.39 -9.57 9.47
N GLN A 193 14.26 -9.71 10.48
CA GLN A 193 14.56 -8.63 11.42
C GLN A 193 15.14 -7.40 10.71
N ALA A 194 16.05 -7.60 9.76
CA ALA A 194 16.64 -6.54 8.96
C ALA A 194 15.60 -5.90 8.03
N ALA A 195 14.72 -6.68 7.41
CA ALA A 195 13.61 -6.17 6.59
C ALA A 195 12.64 -5.31 7.40
N ILE A 196 12.27 -5.73 8.63
CA ILE A 196 11.44 -4.92 9.54
C ILE A 196 12.11 -3.58 9.83
N HIS A 197 13.39 -3.59 10.24
CA HIS A 197 14.11 -2.35 10.58
C HIS A 197 14.24 -1.41 9.38
N LEU A 198 14.50 -1.96 8.20
CA LEU A 198 14.61 -1.20 6.96
C LEU A 198 13.28 -0.55 6.57
N LEU A 199 12.19 -1.31 6.63
CA LEU A 199 10.89 -0.89 6.10
C LEU A 199 10.09 -0.04 7.08
N TRP A 200 10.36 -0.11 8.39
CA TRP A 200 9.56 0.55 9.42
C TRP A 200 9.40 2.07 9.21
N PRO A 201 10.47 2.86 8.96
CA PRO A 201 10.32 4.30 8.74
C PRO A 201 9.45 4.62 7.51
N ALA A 202 9.57 3.83 6.45
CA ALA A 202 8.75 4.00 5.25
C ALA A 202 7.30 3.59 5.48
N ALA A 203 7.05 2.49 6.19
CA ALA A 203 5.72 1.99 6.53
C ALA A 203 4.91 3.02 7.33
N LEU A 204 5.55 3.78 8.24
CA LEU A 204 4.90 4.89 8.94
C LEU A 204 4.39 5.98 7.97
N GLY A 205 5.03 6.15 6.81
CA GLY A 205 4.62 7.05 5.74
C GLY A 205 3.30 6.67 5.05
N MET A 206 2.77 5.46 5.24
CA MET A 206 1.41 5.12 4.79
C MET A 206 0.39 6.09 5.37
N PHE A 207 0.62 6.56 6.60
CA PHE A 207 -0.22 7.47 7.39
C PHE A 207 0.23 8.94 7.31
N GLU A 208 0.90 9.32 6.21
CA GLU A 208 1.26 10.72 5.94
C GLU A 208 -0.03 11.59 5.92
N PRO A 209 -0.11 12.63 6.77
CA PRO A 209 -1.31 13.45 6.85
C PRO A 209 -1.45 14.37 5.63
N THR A 210 -2.69 14.70 5.29
CA THR A 210 -3.03 15.66 4.24
C THR A 210 -3.84 16.83 4.79
N THR A 211 -3.99 17.88 3.98
CA THR A 211 -4.87 19.02 4.30
C THR A 211 -6.35 18.63 4.38
N HIS A 212 -6.73 17.45 3.88
CA HIS A 212 -8.10 16.98 3.79
C HIS A 212 -8.56 16.14 5.00
N ASP A 213 -7.64 15.62 5.80
CA ASP A 213 -7.93 14.62 6.84
C ASP A 213 -8.92 15.13 7.90
N ALA A 214 -8.75 16.38 8.36
CA ALA A 214 -9.66 16.98 9.33
C ALA A 214 -11.08 17.22 8.76
N GLY A 215 -11.19 17.38 7.44
CA GLY A 215 -12.47 17.46 6.75
C GLY A 215 -13.15 16.10 6.65
N LEU A 216 -12.39 15.07 6.24
CA LEU A 216 -12.87 13.69 6.11
C LEU A 216 -13.36 13.12 7.44
N ALA A 217 -12.59 13.34 8.52
CA ALA A 217 -12.97 12.90 9.87
C ALA A 217 -14.25 13.58 10.37
N ARG A 218 -14.37 14.90 10.21
CA ARG A 218 -15.59 15.63 10.60
C ARG A 218 -16.81 15.22 9.78
N ALA A 219 -16.61 14.85 8.52
CA ALA A 219 -17.66 14.36 7.65
C ALA A 219 -18.03 12.89 7.91
N GLY A 220 -17.30 12.17 8.78
CA GLY A 220 -17.53 10.76 9.06
C GLY A 220 -17.11 9.81 7.93
N VAL A 221 -16.21 10.23 7.03
CA VAL A 221 -15.74 9.39 5.92
C VAL A 221 -14.68 8.39 6.40
N CYS A 222 -13.68 8.86 7.14
CA CYS A 222 -12.63 8.02 7.71
C CYS A 222 -12.02 8.70 8.96
N PRO A 223 -11.38 7.95 9.87
CA PRO A 223 -10.66 8.52 11.00
C PRO A 223 -9.43 9.31 10.53
N SER A 224 -8.82 10.04 11.46
CA SER A 224 -7.55 10.72 11.18
C SER A 224 -6.40 9.72 10.93
N GLU A 225 -5.44 10.08 10.09
CA GLU A 225 -4.25 9.24 9.85
C GLU A 225 -3.46 8.96 11.14
N ALA A 226 -3.43 9.92 12.07
CA ALA A 226 -2.78 9.74 13.38
C ALA A 226 -3.46 8.66 14.24
N GLU A 227 -4.80 8.58 14.18
CA GLU A 227 -5.55 7.53 14.88
C GLU A 227 -5.33 6.16 14.24
N ALA A 228 -5.43 6.07 12.92
CA ALA A 228 -5.16 4.85 12.18
C ALA A 228 -3.71 4.36 12.43
N CYS A 229 -2.74 5.26 12.41
CA CYS A 229 -1.33 4.95 12.67
C CYS A 229 -1.09 4.41 14.08
N ARG A 230 -1.72 5.00 15.12
CA ARG A 230 -1.60 4.49 16.50
C ARG A 230 -2.17 3.09 16.64
N LYS A 231 -3.33 2.83 16.05
CA LYS A 231 -3.94 1.50 16.05
C LYS A 231 -3.03 0.51 15.33
N TRP A 232 -2.56 0.85 14.13
CA TRP A 232 -1.67 0.00 13.34
C TRP A 232 -0.38 -0.33 14.08
N GLN A 233 0.30 0.67 14.64
CA GLN A 233 1.50 0.43 15.45
C GLN A 233 1.19 -0.49 16.63
N THR A 234 0.08 -0.29 17.34
CA THR A 234 -0.29 -1.14 18.49
C THR A 234 -0.47 -2.60 18.06
N ASP A 235 -1.26 -2.85 17.03
CA ASP A 235 -1.55 -4.21 16.55
C ASP A 235 -0.28 -4.89 16.00
N VAL A 236 0.45 -4.22 15.10
CA VAL A 236 1.64 -4.77 14.43
C VAL A 236 2.76 -5.03 15.42
N THR A 237 3.02 -4.10 16.34
CA THR A 237 4.09 -4.30 17.32
C THR A 237 3.80 -5.41 18.32
N GLY A 238 2.53 -5.67 18.64
CA GLY A 238 2.12 -6.85 19.38
C GLY A 238 2.49 -8.14 18.64
N LEU A 239 2.09 -8.26 17.37
CA LEU A 239 2.39 -9.42 16.52
C LEU A 239 3.91 -9.65 16.37
N LEU A 240 4.68 -8.59 16.14
CA LEU A 240 6.14 -8.68 16.02
C LEU A 240 6.80 -9.11 17.32
N ALA A 241 6.35 -8.56 18.47
CA ALA A 241 6.89 -8.93 19.78
C ALA A 241 6.62 -10.39 20.13
N GLU A 242 5.41 -10.89 19.85
CA GLU A 242 5.04 -12.29 20.05
C GLU A 242 5.93 -13.25 19.23
N ALA A 243 6.29 -12.85 18.02
CA ALA A 243 7.22 -13.58 17.15
C ALA A 243 8.72 -13.36 17.49
N GLY A 244 9.02 -12.52 18.49
CA GLY A 244 10.40 -12.25 18.93
C GLY A 244 11.20 -11.33 18.01
N PHE A 245 10.51 -10.49 17.23
CA PHE A 245 11.12 -9.43 16.42
C PHE A 245 11.06 -8.06 17.11
N THR A 246 11.97 -7.19 16.72
CA THR A 246 12.04 -5.80 17.18
C THR A 246 11.82 -4.82 16.04
N TRP A 247 11.51 -3.58 16.36
CA TRP A 247 11.33 -2.50 15.38
C TRP A 247 11.95 -1.20 15.92
N PRO A 248 12.31 -0.23 15.05
CA PRO A 248 12.87 1.05 15.50
C PRO A 248 11.79 1.93 16.14
N ARG A 249 11.83 2.09 17.48
CA ARG A 249 10.81 2.80 18.27
C ARG A 249 10.71 4.30 17.97
N ASP A 250 11.84 4.94 17.69
CA ASP A 250 11.93 6.39 17.45
C ASP A 250 12.11 6.73 15.95
N ALA A 251 11.65 5.83 15.06
CA ALA A 251 11.71 6.06 13.63
C ALA A 251 10.93 7.31 13.22
N LYS A 252 11.52 8.11 12.33
CA LYS A 252 10.82 9.20 11.67
C LYS A 252 10.14 8.69 10.41
N PRO A 253 8.88 9.06 10.14
CA PRO A 253 8.19 8.63 8.94
C PRO A 253 8.87 9.20 7.68
N VAL A 254 8.96 8.37 6.64
CA VAL A 254 9.35 8.81 5.29
C VAL A 254 8.08 9.29 4.56
N VAL A 255 8.02 10.58 4.26
CA VAL A 255 6.84 11.27 3.70
C VAL A 255 7.13 11.89 2.33
N GLY A 256 6.12 12.49 1.71
CA GLY A 256 6.18 13.22 0.44
C GLY A 256 5.38 12.57 -0.68
N GLY A 257 5.09 11.27 -0.57
CA GLY A 257 4.39 10.52 -1.63
C GLY A 257 2.97 11.03 -1.86
N ARG A 258 2.26 11.40 -0.78
CA ARG A 258 0.90 11.98 -0.90
C ARG A 258 0.91 13.32 -1.64
N ALA A 259 2.05 14.00 -1.72
CA ALA A 259 2.21 15.27 -2.44
C ALA A 259 2.88 15.13 -3.81
N GLY A 260 3.10 13.89 -4.31
CA GLY A 260 3.76 13.66 -5.60
C GLY A 260 5.29 13.57 -5.54
N ASN A 261 5.89 13.61 -4.34
CA ASN A 261 7.33 13.45 -4.17
C ASN A 261 7.67 12.01 -3.79
N HIS A 262 7.90 11.17 -4.80
CA HIS A 262 8.01 9.72 -4.61
C HIS A 262 9.44 9.18 -4.55
N GLY A 263 10.41 9.93 -5.05
CA GLY A 263 11.75 9.42 -5.35
C GLY A 263 11.83 8.71 -6.72
N PRO A 264 13.04 8.30 -7.13
CA PRO A 264 13.29 7.70 -8.44
C PRO A 264 12.66 6.31 -8.63
N GLU A 265 12.36 5.59 -7.56
CA GLU A 265 11.85 4.22 -7.58
C GLU A 265 10.47 4.14 -8.27
N LEU A 266 9.58 5.10 -7.99
CA LEU A 266 8.28 5.14 -8.64
C LEU A 266 8.42 5.41 -10.14
N ALA A 267 9.27 6.36 -10.53
CA ALA A 267 9.47 6.69 -11.94
C ALA A 267 9.97 5.48 -12.75
N ARG A 268 10.86 4.66 -12.17
CA ARG A 268 11.32 3.41 -12.80
C ARG A 268 10.21 2.37 -12.92
N LEU A 269 9.40 2.17 -11.88
CA LEU A 269 8.26 1.27 -11.95
C LEU A 269 7.26 1.72 -13.01
N LEU A 270 6.89 3.00 -13.03
CA LEU A 270 5.95 3.55 -14.01
C LEU A 270 6.49 3.42 -15.44
N ALA A 271 7.79 3.60 -15.67
CA ALA A 271 8.40 3.41 -16.98
C ALA A 271 8.19 1.98 -17.52
N SER A 272 8.24 0.97 -16.66
CA SER A 272 7.92 -0.42 -17.01
C SER A 272 6.41 -0.62 -17.19
N MET A 273 5.62 -0.23 -16.18
CA MET A 273 4.17 -0.43 -16.12
C MET A 273 3.43 0.21 -17.30
N GLN A 274 3.84 1.41 -17.70
CA GLN A 274 3.16 2.23 -18.70
C GLN A 274 3.74 2.05 -20.11
N LYS A 275 4.79 1.25 -20.27
CA LYS A 275 5.55 1.14 -21.53
C LYS A 275 4.67 0.83 -22.73
N VAL A 276 3.84 -0.21 -22.63
CA VAL A 276 2.99 -0.66 -23.75
C VAL A 276 1.94 0.39 -24.08
N TYR A 277 1.30 0.97 -23.06
CA TYR A 277 0.27 1.98 -23.23
C TYR A 277 0.83 3.25 -23.90
N ARG A 278 2.03 3.68 -23.51
CA ARG A 278 2.72 4.83 -24.11
C ARG A 278 3.20 4.57 -25.54
N LEU A 279 3.50 3.32 -25.90
CA LEU A 279 3.88 2.95 -27.27
C LEU A 279 2.70 2.99 -28.24
N ALA A 280 1.47 2.75 -27.77
CA ALA A 280 0.27 2.76 -28.60
C ALA A 280 -0.94 3.40 -27.89
N PRO A 281 -0.98 4.73 -27.69
CA PRO A 281 -2.02 5.40 -26.89
C PRO A 281 -3.45 5.31 -27.44
N GLY A 282 -3.61 4.97 -28.73
CA GLY A 282 -4.91 4.83 -29.39
C GLY A 282 -5.38 3.37 -29.51
N ALA A 283 -4.65 2.40 -28.96
CA ALA A 283 -5.05 1.00 -29.00
C ALA A 283 -6.15 0.69 -27.97
N THR A 284 -7.00 -0.28 -28.29
CA THR A 284 -8.01 -0.84 -27.39
C THR A 284 -7.59 -2.27 -27.04
N TRP A 285 -7.68 -2.63 -25.76
CA TRP A 285 -7.23 -3.90 -25.20
C TRP A 285 -8.36 -4.60 -24.45
#